data_AF-A0A316Q6D3-F1
#
_entry.id   AF-A0A316Q6D3-F1
#
_cell.length_a   1.000
_cell.length_b   1.000
_cell.length_c   1.000
_cell.angle_alpha   90.00
_cell.angle_beta   90.00
_cell.angle_gamma   90.00
#
_symmetry.space_group_name_H-M   'P 1'
#
loop_
_entity.id
_entity.type
_entity.pdbx_description
1 polymer ?
#
loop_
_entity_poly.entity_id
_entity_poly.type
_entity_poly.pdbx_seq_one_letter_code
_entity_poly.pdbx_strand_id
1 'polypeptide(L)'
;MKKNTKIFALVMSIVMLFAAFSLTAFAADFEKDQSALIDNYTCLNQIRYTSSSRHLYVFVRLTKNTDSSADTVQVAAQGVIGYTDGTFDIDYRSTLEDSKSEAGEWIATSAYVYGNSTKMVQYIANDSHYIVNGEAYSLGGTWYAGEDF
;
A
#
# COMPACT_ATOMS: atom_id res chain seq x y z
N MET A 1 32.39 34.14 38.57
CA MET A 1 31.83 33.88 37.22
C MET A 1 30.78 32.78 37.30
N LYS A 2 29.48 33.13 37.30
CA LYS A 2 28.37 32.16 37.21
C LYS A 2 27.33 32.73 36.25
N LYS A 3 27.47 32.51 34.94
CA LYS A 3 26.51 33.00 33.94
C LYS A 3 26.15 32.05 32.79
N ASN A 4 26.74 30.84 32.71
CA ASN A 4 26.55 29.99 31.51
C ASN A 4 25.67 28.75 31.74
N THR A 5 25.32 28.41 32.98
CA THR A 5 24.57 27.17 33.28
C THR A 5 23.12 27.23 32.79
N LYS A 6 22.47 28.41 32.81
CA LYS A 6 21.07 28.58 32.40
C LYS A 6 20.87 28.49 30.88
N ILE A 7 21.85 28.97 30.11
CA ILE A 7 21.83 28.91 28.64
C ILE A 7 22.05 27.47 28.17
N PHE A 8 22.97 26.74 28.82
CA PHE A 8 23.22 25.34 28.50
C PHE A 8 22.00 24.45 28.76
N ALA A 9 21.30 24.68 29.87
CA ALA A 9 20.05 23.99 30.19
C ALA A 9 18.96 24.29 29.14
N LEU A 10 18.78 25.56 28.73
CA LEU A 10 17.80 25.97 27.73
C LEU A 10 18.06 25.33 26.35
N VAL A 11 19.32 25.31 25.90
CA VAL A 11 19.70 24.69 24.63
C VAL A 11 19.45 23.17 24.68
N MET A 12 19.79 22.51 25.79
CA MET A 12 19.49 21.08 25.99
C MET A 12 17.98 20.81 26.03
N SER A 13 17.18 21.68 26.66
CA SER A 13 15.71 21.54 26.67
C SER A 13 15.11 21.65 25.28
N ILE A 14 15.63 22.56 24.45
CA ILE A 14 15.18 22.73 23.06
C ILE A 14 15.59 21.53 22.21
N VAL A 15 16.82 21.02 22.35
CA VAL A 15 17.28 19.82 21.63
C VAL A 15 16.50 18.58 22.08
N MET A 16 16.18 18.44 23.37
CA MET A 16 15.31 17.37 23.86
C MET A 16 13.85 17.53 23.41
N LEU A 17 13.37 18.77 23.25
CA LEU A 17 12.05 19.05 22.70
C LEU A 17 11.98 18.62 21.23
N PHE A 18 13.01 18.91 20.42
CA PHE A 18 13.09 18.42 19.03
C PHE A 18 13.34 16.91 18.92
N ALA A 19 14.11 16.32 19.84
CA ALA A 19 14.25 14.86 19.91
C ALA A 19 12.93 14.17 20.29
N ALA A 20 12.13 14.79 21.18
CA ALA A 20 10.80 14.31 21.57
C ALA A 20 9.75 14.47 20.47
N PHE A 21 9.91 15.41 19.53
CA PHE A 21 9.03 15.57 18.36
C PHE A 21 9.40 14.72 17.15
N SER A 22 10.45 13.87 17.22
CA SER A 22 10.83 12.96 16.12
C SER A 22 10.43 11.48 16.34
N LEU A 23 9.65 11.17 17.37
CA LEU A 23 9.45 9.78 17.82
C LEU A 23 8.16 9.08 17.37
N THR A 24 7.27 9.73 16.61
CA THR A 24 5.97 9.10 16.27
C THR A 24 5.41 9.47 14.89
N ALA A 25 6.23 9.57 13.85
CA ALA A 25 5.69 9.50 12.48
C ALA A 25 5.47 8.00 12.12
N PHE A 26 4.41 7.41 12.68
CA PHE A 26 3.86 6.18 12.11
C PHE A 26 2.99 6.60 10.92
N ALA A 27 3.14 5.97 9.76
CA ALA A 27 2.15 6.10 8.69
C ALA A 27 0.76 5.90 9.32
N ALA A 28 -0.13 6.87 9.15
CA ALA A 28 -1.47 6.79 9.74
C ALA A 28 -2.25 5.62 9.13
N ASP A 29 -3.28 5.15 9.84
CA ASP A 29 -4.26 4.25 9.23
C ASP A 29 -4.81 4.91 7.97
N PHE A 30 -4.82 4.19 6.85
CA PHE A 30 -5.44 4.69 5.63
C PHE A 30 -6.15 3.58 4.88
N GLU A 31 -7.16 3.99 4.14
CA GLU A 31 -7.88 3.14 3.20
C GLU A 31 -8.13 3.93 1.92
N LYS A 32 -7.87 3.31 0.78
CA LYS A 32 -8.09 3.92 -0.52
C LYS A 32 -8.64 2.88 -1.48
N ASP A 33 -9.75 3.24 -2.11
CA ASP A 33 -10.38 2.46 -3.17
C ASP A 33 -10.25 3.20 -4.50
N GLN A 34 -9.86 2.47 -5.53
CA GLN A 34 -9.84 2.94 -6.90
C GLN A 34 -10.60 1.95 -7.76
N SER A 35 -11.42 2.49 -8.67
CA SER A 35 -12.10 1.68 -9.66
C SER A 35 -11.93 2.28 -11.04
N ALA A 36 -11.84 1.41 -12.04
CA ALA A 36 -11.81 1.80 -13.44
C ALA A 36 -12.53 0.76 -14.30
N LEU A 37 -12.98 1.22 -15.45
CA LEU A 37 -13.42 0.35 -16.53
C LEU A 37 -12.22 0.07 -17.44
N ILE A 38 -11.92 -1.21 -17.62
CA ILE A 38 -10.87 -1.70 -18.52
C ILE A 38 -11.56 -2.74 -19.40
N ASP A 39 -11.71 -2.42 -20.68
CA ASP A 39 -12.56 -3.16 -21.62
C ASP A 39 -13.98 -3.44 -21.05
N ASN A 40 -14.35 -4.72 -20.98
CA ASN A 40 -15.62 -5.20 -20.44
C ASN A 40 -15.56 -5.53 -18.94
N TYR A 41 -14.51 -5.09 -18.23
CA TYR A 41 -14.33 -5.39 -16.81
C TYR A 41 -14.41 -4.13 -15.94
N THR A 42 -15.14 -4.24 -14.83
CA THR A 42 -14.99 -3.33 -13.70
C THR A 42 -13.83 -3.83 -12.85
N CYS A 43 -12.78 -3.02 -12.77
CA CYS A 43 -11.60 -3.29 -11.99
C CYS A 43 -11.68 -2.52 -10.68
N LEU A 44 -11.48 -3.22 -9.56
CA LEU A 44 -11.40 -2.65 -8.22
C LEU A 44 -9.99 -2.89 -7.66
N ASN A 45 -9.40 -1.83 -7.11
CA ASN A 45 -8.16 -1.85 -6.35
C ASN A 45 -8.43 -1.22 -4.98
N GLN A 46 -8.30 -1.99 -3.92
CA GLN A 46 -8.46 -1.55 -2.54
C GLN A 46 -7.15 -1.71 -1.80
N ILE A 47 -6.75 -0.67 -1.08
CA ILE A 47 -5.55 -0.65 -0.26
C ILE A 47 -5.95 -0.23 1.14
N ARG A 48 -5.54 -1.02 2.13
CA ARG A 48 -5.72 -0.68 3.54
C ARG A 48 -4.42 -0.88 4.28
N TYR A 49 -3.99 0.13 5.01
CA TYR A 49 -2.91 0.01 5.97
C TYR A 49 -3.42 0.26 7.38
N THR A 50 -3.05 -0.62 8.29
CA THR A 50 -3.32 -0.48 9.73
C THR A 50 -2.01 -0.27 10.46
N SER A 51 -1.81 0.94 10.97
CA SER A 51 -0.60 1.40 11.66
C SER A 51 -0.31 0.65 12.96
N SER A 52 -1.36 0.29 13.71
CA SER A 52 -1.22 -0.41 15.00
C SER A 52 -0.68 -1.84 14.85
N SER A 53 -1.10 -2.56 13.82
CA SER A 53 -0.60 -3.90 13.49
C SER A 53 0.50 -3.89 12.42
N ARG A 54 0.72 -2.76 11.76
CA ARG A 54 1.61 -2.59 10.60
C ARG A 54 1.30 -3.55 9.47
N HIS A 55 0.01 -3.77 9.22
CA HIS A 55 -0.45 -4.64 8.15
C HIS A 55 -0.86 -3.79 6.95
N LEU A 56 -0.32 -4.13 5.79
CA LEU A 56 -0.80 -3.63 4.50
C LEU A 56 -1.59 -4.75 3.81
N TYR A 57 -2.79 -4.42 3.41
CA TYR A 57 -3.67 -5.24 2.60
C TYR A 57 -3.85 -4.57 1.24
N VAL A 58 -3.55 -5.31 0.18
CA VAL A 58 -3.84 -4.91 -1.21
C VAL A 58 -4.78 -5.94 -1.80
N PHE A 59 -5.94 -5.48 -2.27
CA PHE A 59 -6.96 -6.31 -2.87
C PHE A 59 -7.30 -5.85 -4.26
N VAL A 60 -7.42 -6.83 -5.14
CA VAL A 60 -7.56 -6.59 -6.55
C VAL A 60 -8.65 -7.51 -7.07
N ARG A 61 -9.68 -6.96 -7.73
CA ARG A 61 -10.79 -7.73 -8.31
C ARG A 61 -11.15 -7.23 -9.70
N LEU A 62 -11.35 -8.16 -10.62
CA LEU A 62 -12.01 -7.94 -11.91
C LEU A 62 -13.41 -8.52 -11.88
N THR A 63 -14.40 -7.77 -12.33
CA THR A 63 -15.78 -8.22 -12.48
C THR A 63 -16.23 -7.98 -13.92
N LYS A 64 -16.71 -9.02 -14.59
CA LYS A 64 -17.14 -8.92 -15.99
C LYS A 64 -18.50 -8.23 -16.08
N ASN A 65 -18.60 -7.21 -16.94
CA ASN A 65 -19.78 -6.35 -17.07
C ASN A 65 -20.78 -6.85 -18.12
N THR A 66 -20.36 -7.66 -19.10
CA THR A 66 -21.19 -8.13 -20.22
C THR A 66 -20.94 -9.59 -20.56
N ASP A 67 -21.99 -10.28 -21.02
CA ASP A 67 -21.92 -11.64 -21.53
C ASP A 67 -21.35 -11.62 -22.96
N SER A 68 -20.04 -11.64 -23.11
CA SER A 68 -19.43 -11.96 -24.40
C SER A 68 -18.09 -12.66 -24.23
N SER A 69 -17.95 -13.81 -24.91
CA SER A 69 -16.76 -14.67 -25.07
C SER A 69 -16.04 -15.19 -23.82
N ALA A 70 -15.42 -16.37 -23.97
CA ALA A 70 -14.42 -16.86 -23.05
C ALA A 70 -13.20 -15.93 -23.08
N ASP A 71 -12.76 -15.48 -21.90
CA ASP A 71 -11.56 -14.65 -21.74
C ASP A 71 -10.59 -15.36 -20.80
N THR A 72 -9.29 -15.25 -21.09
CA THR A 72 -8.24 -15.61 -20.13
C THR A 72 -7.95 -14.38 -19.28
N VAL A 73 -8.14 -14.48 -17.96
CA VAL A 73 -7.95 -13.36 -17.05
C VAL A 73 -6.97 -13.74 -15.95
N GLN A 74 -6.00 -12.86 -15.71
CA GLN A 74 -5.10 -12.93 -14.56
C GLN A 74 -5.13 -11.60 -13.83
N VAL A 75 -5.10 -11.68 -12.50
CA VAL A 75 -4.98 -10.51 -11.63
C VAL A 75 -3.80 -10.70 -10.69
N ALA A 76 -3.09 -9.61 -10.44
CA ALA A 76 -1.94 -9.58 -9.55
C ALA A 76 -2.01 -8.37 -8.63
N ALA A 77 -1.66 -8.59 -7.37
CA ALA A 77 -1.55 -7.58 -6.33
C ALA A 77 -0.15 -7.60 -5.73
N GLN A 78 0.45 -6.43 -5.58
CA GLN A 78 1.71 -6.22 -4.88
C GLN A 78 1.51 -5.16 -3.80
N GLY A 79 2.05 -5.41 -2.61
CA GLY A 79 2.16 -4.41 -1.56
C GLY A 79 3.60 -4.29 -1.07
N VAL A 80 4.01 -3.09 -0.69
CA VAL A 80 5.33 -2.79 -0.15
C VAL A 80 5.21 -1.87 1.07
N ILE A 81 5.92 -2.21 2.13
CA ILE A 81 6.18 -1.31 3.26
C ILE A 81 7.68 -0.99 3.25
N GLY A 82 8.03 0.26 2.96
CA GLY A 82 9.40 0.76 3.00
C GLY A 82 9.73 1.41 4.34
N TYR A 83 10.94 1.19 4.86
CA TYR A 83 11.42 1.68 6.14
C TYR A 83 12.49 2.77 5.99
N THR A 84 12.65 3.60 7.03
CA THR A 84 13.63 4.70 7.04
C THR A 84 15.09 4.22 7.01
N ASP A 85 15.35 2.95 7.33
CA ASP A 85 16.66 2.31 7.22
C ASP A 85 16.97 1.80 5.79
N GLY A 86 16.06 2.03 4.84
CA GLY A 86 16.19 1.62 3.44
C GLY A 86 15.79 0.17 3.17
N THR A 87 15.30 -0.57 4.16
CA THR A 87 14.77 -1.93 3.95
C THR A 87 13.28 -1.91 3.58
N PHE A 88 12.76 -3.04 3.11
CA PHE A 88 11.36 -3.19 2.74
C PHE A 88 10.81 -4.58 3.08
N ASP A 89 9.53 -4.61 3.46
CA ASP A 89 8.72 -5.82 3.47
C ASP A 89 7.79 -5.79 2.24
N ILE A 90 7.63 -6.93 1.59
CA ILE A 90 6.89 -7.06 0.33
C ILE A 90 6.10 -8.37 0.31
N ASP A 91 4.90 -8.33 -0.25
CA ASP A 91 4.15 -9.52 -0.66
C ASP A 91 3.62 -9.30 -2.07
N TYR A 92 3.59 -10.38 -2.84
CA TYR A 92 3.09 -10.41 -4.21
C TYR A 92 2.24 -11.65 -4.38
N ARG A 93 1.02 -11.46 -4.87
CA ARG A 93 0.09 -12.55 -5.13
C ARG A 93 -0.52 -12.36 -6.51
N SER A 94 -0.63 -13.45 -7.23
CA SER A 94 -1.34 -13.50 -8.51
C SER A 94 -2.20 -14.74 -8.55
N THR A 95 -3.38 -14.61 -9.11
CA THR A 95 -4.22 -15.75 -9.47
C THR A 95 -4.12 -15.98 -10.97
N LEU A 96 -3.94 -17.24 -11.34
CA LEU A 96 -4.07 -17.72 -12.71
C LEU A 96 -5.42 -18.44 -12.76
N GLU A 97 -6.40 -17.92 -13.50
CA GLU A 97 -7.58 -18.70 -13.84
C GLU A 97 -7.79 -18.69 -15.35
N ASP A 98 -7.64 -19.88 -15.93
CA ASP A 98 -8.21 -20.18 -17.23
C ASP A 98 -9.74 -20.25 -17.06
N SER A 99 -10.41 -19.18 -17.51
CA SER A 99 -11.83 -19.07 -17.82
C SER A 99 -12.84 -19.59 -16.78
N LYS A 100 -13.60 -18.64 -16.21
CA LYS A 100 -15.05 -18.69 -16.40
C LYS A 100 -15.51 -17.33 -16.93
N SER A 101 -16.42 -17.39 -17.90
CA SER A 101 -16.89 -16.24 -18.64
C SER A 101 -18.41 -16.16 -18.57
N GLU A 102 -18.91 -15.67 -17.45
CA GLU A 102 -20.30 -15.28 -17.27
C GLU A 102 -20.36 -13.85 -16.70
N ALA A 103 -21.33 -13.04 -17.13
CA ALA A 103 -21.54 -11.72 -16.57
C ALA A 103 -21.76 -11.80 -15.06
N GLY A 104 -21.09 -10.92 -14.31
CA GLY A 104 -21.12 -10.94 -12.85
C GLY A 104 -20.12 -11.91 -12.21
N GLU A 105 -19.43 -12.77 -12.98
CA GLU A 105 -18.26 -13.49 -12.46
C GLU A 105 -17.12 -12.52 -12.18
N TRP A 106 -16.33 -12.89 -11.17
CA TRP A 106 -15.20 -12.11 -10.74
C TRP A 106 -14.01 -13.00 -10.41
N ILE A 107 -12.84 -12.47 -10.71
CA ILE A 107 -11.55 -13.02 -10.29
C ILE A 107 -10.89 -12.01 -9.37
N ALA A 108 -10.32 -12.48 -8.26
CA ALA A 108 -9.64 -11.62 -7.31
C ALA A 108 -8.37 -12.25 -6.76
N THR A 109 -7.48 -11.39 -6.29
CA THR A 109 -6.32 -11.78 -5.50
C THR A 109 -6.04 -10.72 -4.44
N SER A 110 -5.28 -11.10 -3.43
CA SER A 110 -4.87 -10.18 -2.37
C SER A 110 -3.45 -10.46 -1.94
N ALA A 111 -2.68 -9.40 -1.69
CA ALA A 111 -1.36 -9.45 -1.08
C ALA A 111 -1.45 -8.90 0.36
N TYR A 112 -0.70 -9.53 1.27
CA TYR A 112 -0.66 -9.17 2.68
C TYR A 112 0.79 -8.96 3.11
N VAL A 113 1.14 -7.70 3.43
CA VAL A 113 2.45 -7.37 3.96
C VAL A 113 2.35 -7.20 5.47
N TYR A 114 3.11 -8.00 6.20
CA TYR A 114 3.23 -7.94 7.65
C TYR A 114 4.50 -7.17 8.01
N GLY A 115 4.34 -5.89 8.34
CA GLY A 115 5.47 -5.00 8.56
C GLY A 115 6.18 -5.23 9.89
N ASN A 116 7.49 -5.00 9.90
CA ASN A 116 8.32 -5.06 11.09
C ASN A 116 7.95 -4.01 12.16
N SER A 117 7.59 -4.46 13.36
CA SER A 117 7.18 -3.61 14.49
C SER A 117 8.30 -2.73 15.07
N THR A 118 9.55 -3.10 14.85
CA THR A 118 10.74 -2.41 15.39
C THR A 118 11.24 -1.29 14.48
N LYS A 119 10.73 -1.17 13.25
CA LYS A 119 11.22 -0.22 12.25
C LYS A 119 10.26 0.95 12.03
N MET A 120 10.77 2.12 11.68
CA MET A 120 9.92 3.25 11.29
C MET A 120 9.55 3.13 9.82
N VAL A 121 8.25 3.15 9.52
CA VAL A 121 7.75 3.09 8.13
C VAL A 121 7.94 4.46 7.50
N GLN A 122 8.58 4.48 6.33
CA GLN A 122 8.82 5.68 5.54
C GLN A 122 7.77 5.85 4.44
N TYR A 123 7.42 4.77 3.75
CA TYR A 123 6.42 4.82 2.69
C TYR A 123 5.73 3.47 2.53
N ILE A 124 4.55 3.53 1.93
CA ILE A 124 3.78 2.38 1.50
C ILE A 124 3.54 2.53 0.00
N ALA A 125 3.71 1.44 -0.73
CA ALA A 125 3.41 1.39 -2.15
C ALA A 125 2.60 0.14 -2.47
N ASN A 126 1.81 0.22 -3.52
CA ASN A 126 1.23 -0.96 -4.15
C ASN A 126 1.42 -0.87 -5.66
N ASP A 127 1.32 -2.01 -6.32
CA ASP A 127 1.04 -2.07 -7.75
C ASP A 127 0.02 -3.19 -7.97
N SER A 128 -0.86 -2.97 -8.94
CA SER A 128 -1.93 -3.91 -9.27
C SER A 128 -2.00 -4.06 -10.77
N HIS A 129 -1.83 -5.30 -11.22
CA HIS A 129 -1.79 -5.63 -12.64
C HIS A 129 -2.92 -6.58 -13.01
N TYR A 130 -3.33 -6.46 -14.26
CA TYR A 130 -4.40 -7.24 -14.84
C TYR A 130 -3.98 -7.65 -16.23
N ILE A 131 -4.23 -8.90 -16.60
CA ILE A 131 -4.01 -9.40 -17.95
C ILE A 131 -5.33 -9.95 -18.44
N VAL A 132 -5.85 -9.39 -19.53
CA VAL A 132 -7.07 -9.87 -20.21
C VAL A 132 -6.67 -10.25 -21.61
N ASN A 133 -6.84 -11.52 -21.98
CA ASN A 133 -6.50 -12.05 -23.31
C ASN A 133 -5.06 -11.72 -23.78
N GLY A 134 -4.12 -11.65 -22.83
CA GLY A 134 -2.71 -11.34 -23.09
C GLY A 134 -2.37 -9.84 -23.13
N GLU A 135 -3.36 -8.95 -23.08
CA GLU A 135 -3.14 -7.51 -22.93
C GLU A 135 -3.01 -7.15 -21.45
N ALA A 136 -1.96 -6.39 -21.11
CA ALA A 136 -1.64 -6.00 -19.74
C ALA A 136 -2.14 -4.58 -19.43
N TYR A 137 -2.80 -4.45 -18.28
CA TYR A 137 -3.28 -3.19 -17.75
C TYR A 137 -2.80 -3.02 -16.30
N SER A 138 -2.74 -1.77 -15.84
CA SER A 138 -2.42 -1.43 -14.45
C SER A 138 -3.38 -0.37 -13.96
N LEU A 139 -3.91 -0.58 -12.75
CA LEU A 139 -4.50 0.51 -11.97
C LEU A 139 -3.37 1.06 -11.11
N GLY A 140 -2.75 2.13 -11.62
CA GLY A 140 -1.47 2.63 -11.17
C GLY A 140 -1.28 2.66 -9.66
N GLY A 141 -0.05 2.38 -9.24
CA GLY A 141 0.32 2.28 -7.84
C GLY A 141 0.01 3.55 -7.04
N THR A 142 -0.54 3.34 -5.84
CA THR A 142 -0.62 4.37 -4.82
C THR A 142 0.67 4.36 -4.02
N TRP A 143 1.31 5.52 -3.98
CA TRP A 143 2.43 5.79 -3.10
C TRP A 143 1.92 6.65 -1.96
N TYR A 144 2.00 6.14 -0.75
CA TYR A 144 1.73 6.89 0.46
C TYR A 144 3.05 7.10 1.19
N ALA A 145 3.61 8.30 1.09
CA ALA A 145 4.73 8.71 1.93
C ALA A 145 4.18 8.96 3.32
N GLY A 146 4.73 8.27 4.33
CA GLY A 146 4.27 8.31 5.69
C GLY A 146 4.73 9.55 6.45
N GLU A 147 4.57 10.75 5.91
CA GLU A 147 4.78 11.98 6.68
C GLU A 147 3.70 13.02 6.32
N ASP A 148 2.89 13.37 7.32
CA ASP A 148 2.53 14.79 7.46
C ASP A 148 3.86 15.57 7.52
N PHE A 149 4.02 16.51 6.58
CA PHE A 149 5.12 17.46 6.53
C PHE A 149 5.15 18.38 7.76
#